data_AF-A0AAE1SY87-F1
#
_entry.id   AF-A0AAE1SY87-F1
#
_cell.length_a   1.000
_cell.length_b   1.000
_cell.length_c   1.000
_cell.angle_alpha   90.00
_cell.angle_beta   90.00
_cell.angle_gamma   90.00
#
_symmetry.space_group_name_H-M   'P 1'
#
loop_
_entity.id
_entity.type
_entity.pdbx_description
1 polymer ?
#
loop_
_entity_poly.entity_id
_entity_poly.type
_entity_poly.pdbx_seq_one_letter_code
_entity_poly.pdbx_strand_id
1 'polypeptide(L)'
;MLFFLISCFSFILLLSKSFLKPLPTMGAFSNLWFCEEFLKFLALWFSKGRNAISFLNLPLMRSHVKSKIENVVEKEEEISLLYLPDLTLECIFERLEPNGLCNMAAVCNSLREKCTSDHLWEKHMKQKWDALIGSAAYREWQCYIASRNKDSLLENSRKKRDLFEISDIWQFLWNRSKGSENNSKVRNSSAMSSIMDWYLSLESGRFWFPAQVFNREVQNGHVGFMLSCYDAEVSYDCSTNTFRARYPAHGRRIIEEDIEWNRLRAPTVGTPPYVLHVSDCLNDLKPDDHFEIQWRKSKEFPYGWWYGVVGHLESCSGSKLNCHCHASETVVLEFKQYTPRSRWRQTVINRKDHREVGNEADGSYGGIRKLYSDREISLWKSLWPSSTLE
;
A
#
# COMPACT_ATOMS: atom_id res chain seq x y z
N MET A 1 -15.99 14.07 -40.53
CA MET A 1 -15.64 12.74 -39.97
C MET A 1 -14.59 11.98 -40.77
N LEU A 2 -14.60 12.00 -42.11
CA LEU A 2 -13.54 11.36 -42.93
C LEU A 2 -12.14 11.99 -42.75
N PHE A 3 -12.04 13.31 -42.54
CA PHE A 3 -10.75 13.96 -42.26
C PHE A 3 -10.14 13.60 -40.90
N PHE A 4 -10.93 13.16 -39.94
CA PHE A 4 -10.44 12.73 -38.61
C PHE A 4 -9.87 11.31 -38.65
N LEU A 5 -10.45 10.44 -39.50
CA LEU A 5 -9.92 9.09 -39.74
C LEU A 5 -8.58 9.14 -40.48
N ILE A 6 -8.40 10.06 -41.44
CA ILE A 6 -7.15 10.17 -42.20
C ILE A 6 -6.00 10.71 -41.33
N SER A 7 -6.25 11.60 -40.37
CA SER A 7 -5.18 12.09 -39.48
C SER A 7 -4.76 11.07 -38.42
N CYS A 8 -5.67 10.21 -37.96
CA CYS A 8 -5.35 9.14 -37.00
C CYS A 8 -4.49 8.03 -37.63
N PHE A 9 -4.68 7.71 -38.91
CA PHE A 9 -3.86 6.70 -39.60
C PHE A 9 -2.41 7.14 -39.78
N SER A 10 -2.15 8.44 -39.96
CA SER A 10 -0.78 8.98 -40.02
C SER A 10 -0.04 8.85 -38.69
N PHE A 11 -0.75 9.01 -37.57
CA PHE A 11 -0.19 8.88 -36.21
C PHE A 11 0.18 7.43 -35.87
N ILE A 12 -0.65 6.46 -36.29
CA ILE A 12 -0.41 5.03 -36.05
C ILE A 12 0.79 4.52 -36.88
N LEU A 13 0.97 5.03 -38.11
CA LEU A 13 2.12 4.70 -38.97
C LEU A 13 3.44 5.35 -38.51
N LEU A 14 3.39 6.48 -37.79
CA LEU A 14 4.57 7.11 -37.19
C LEU A 14 5.01 6.38 -35.91
N LEU A 15 4.06 5.94 -35.07
CA LEU A 15 4.34 5.15 -33.88
C LEU A 15 4.94 3.78 -34.19
N SER A 16 4.51 3.12 -35.27
CA SER A 16 5.04 1.79 -35.65
C SER A 16 6.47 1.82 -36.19
N LYS A 17 6.95 2.98 -36.66
CA LYS A 17 8.34 3.16 -37.13
C LYS A 17 9.33 3.49 -36.01
N SER A 18 8.86 3.95 -34.85
CA SER A 18 9.73 4.27 -33.70
C SER A 18 10.20 3.02 -32.93
N PHE A 19 9.55 1.87 -33.10
CA PHE A 19 9.89 0.61 -32.42
C PHE A 19 10.94 -0.25 -33.15
N LEU A 20 11.50 0.22 -34.26
CA LEU A 20 12.57 -0.47 -34.99
C LEU A 20 13.91 0.25 -34.81
N LYS A 21 14.47 0.14 -33.59
CA LYS A 21 15.93 0.19 -33.38
C LYS A 21 16.34 -1.01 -32.52
N PRO A 22 17.41 -1.75 -32.88
CA PRO A 22 17.74 -3.01 -32.22
C PRO A 22 18.73 -2.86 -31.04
N LEU A 23 18.53 -3.74 -30.03
CA LEU A 23 19.50 -4.39 -29.12
C LEU A 23 19.81 -3.70 -27.75
N PRO A 24 20.21 -4.42 -26.65
CA PRO A 24 20.38 -5.87 -26.46
C PRO A 24 19.48 -6.57 -25.42
N THR A 25 19.31 -7.86 -25.72
CA THR A 25 19.06 -9.03 -24.87
C THR A 25 19.53 -8.97 -23.42
N MET A 26 18.62 -9.29 -22.49
CA MET A 26 18.72 -10.43 -21.56
C MET A 26 17.37 -10.63 -20.84
N GLY A 27 16.76 -11.81 -20.99
CA GLY A 27 15.72 -12.31 -20.07
C GLY A 27 14.25 -11.98 -20.36
N ALA A 28 13.75 -12.16 -21.59
CA ALA A 28 12.32 -12.03 -21.88
C ALA A 28 11.81 -13.09 -22.88
N PHE A 29 11.97 -14.38 -22.54
CA PHE A 29 11.45 -15.48 -23.37
C PHE A 29 10.19 -16.17 -22.80
N SER A 30 9.78 -15.87 -21.56
CA SER A 30 8.58 -16.45 -20.94
C SER A 30 7.28 -15.71 -21.27
N ASN A 31 7.34 -14.43 -21.61
CA ASN A 31 6.13 -13.60 -21.78
C ASN A 31 5.55 -13.59 -23.21
N LEU A 32 6.32 -13.98 -24.23
CA LEU A 32 5.83 -13.98 -25.61
C LEU A 32 4.99 -15.22 -25.94
N TRP A 33 5.35 -16.40 -25.41
CA TRP A 33 4.59 -17.63 -25.63
C TRP A 33 3.21 -17.59 -24.95
N PHE A 34 3.14 -17.00 -23.75
CA PHE A 34 1.91 -16.87 -22.99
C PHE A 34 0.92 -15.91 -23.67
N CYS A 35 1.41 -14.81 -24.26
CA CYS A 35 0.59 -13.87 -25.01
C CYS A 35 -0.02 -14.48 -26.27
N GLU A 36 0.69 -15.37 -26.97
CA GLU A 36 0.17 -16.00 -28.18
C GLU A 36 -0.97 -16.97 -27.88
N GLU A 37 -0.85 -17.81 -26.84
CA GLU A 37 -1.90 -18.73 -26.41
C GLU A 37 -3.09 -18.01 -25.77
N PHE A 38 -2.83 -16.93 -25.02
CA PHE A 38 -3.88 -16.09 -24.44
C PHE A 38 -4.69 -15.35 -25.52
N LEU A 39 -4.02 -14.86 -26.58
CA LEU A 39 -4.69 -14.23 -27.72
C LEU A 39 -5.46 -15.24 -28.58
N LYS A 40 -4.96 -16.48 -28.73
CA LYS A 40 -5.72 -17.58 -29.36
C LYS A 40 -6.96 -17.94 -28.55
N PHE A 41 -6.85 -18.02 -27.23
CA PHE A 41 -7.97 -18.26 -26.32
C PHE A 41 -9.04 -17.15 -26.40
N LEU A 42 -8.62 -15.89 -26.42
CA LEU A 42 -9.53 -14.75 -26.59
C LEU A 42 -10.15 -14.73 -27.99
N ALA A 43 -9.41 -15.03 -29.05
CA ALA A 43 -9.93 -15.10 -30.41
C ALA A 43 -10.98 -16.23 -30.59
N LEU A 44 -10.78 -17.38 -29.92
CA LEU A 44 -11.76 -18.47 -29.87
C LEU A 44 -13.02 -18.08 -29.07
N TRP A 45 -12.87 -17.26 -28.02
CA TRP A 45 -13.98 -16.78 -27.22
C TRP A 45 -14.80 -15.70 -27.95
N PHE A 46 -14.14 -14.76 -28.64
CA PHE A 46 -14.82 -13.68 -29.36
C PHE A 46 -15.41 -14.09 -30.71
N SER A 47 -14.84 -15.12 -31.38
CA SER A 47 -15.40 -15.64 -32.65
C SER A 47 -16.72 -16.42 -32.48
N LYS A 48 -17.10 -16.77 -31.24
CA LYS A 48 -18.40 -17.35 -30.90
C LYS A 48 -19.21 -16.42 -29.99
N GLY A 49 -19.53 -15.23 -30.50
CA GLY A 49 -20.55 -14.36 -29.93
C GLY A 49 -21.97 -14.89 -30.18
N ARG A 50 -22.64 -15.27 -29.09
CA ARG A 50 -24.11 -15.39 -28.92
C ARG A 50 -24.89 -16.14 -30.00
N ASN A 51 -24.94 -17.46 -29.85
CA ASN A 51 -26.13 -18.32 -29.92
C ASN A 51 -25.67 -19.79 -29.99
N ALA A 52 -25.46 -20.44 -28.84
CA ALA A 52 -25.32 -21.89 -28.75
C ALA A 52 -25.47 -22.36 -27.29
N ILE A 53 -26.61 -22.09 -26.67
CA ILE A 53 -27.12 -22.98 -25.62
C ILE A 53 -27.77 -24.14 -26.38
N SER A 54 -26.98 -25.16 -26.72
CA SER A 54 -27.43 -26.50 -27.13
C SER A 54 -26.25 -27.25 -27.75
N PHE A 55 -25.38 -27.85 -26.93
CA PHE A 55 -24.63 -29.06 -27.31
C PHE A 55 -24.26 -29.84 -26.04
N LEU A 56 -25.28 -30.44 -25.42
CA LEU A 56 -25.19 -31.75 -24.80
C LEU A 56 -26.51 -32.49 -25.12
N ASN A 57 -26.77 -32.69 -26.41
CA ASN A 57 -27.68 -33.75 -26.82
C ASN A 57 -26.88 -35.06 -26.78
N LEU A 58 -26.94 -35.76 -25.64
CA LEU A 58 -26.68 -37.19 -25.63
C LEU A 58 -27.84 -37.87 -26.37
N PRO A 59 -27.60 -38.74 -27.36
CA PRO A 59 -28.70 -39.47 -27.98
C PRO A 59 -29.21 -40.52 -27.00
N LEU A 60 -30.47 -40.37 -26.59
CA LEU A 60 -31.28 -41.49 -26.14
C LEU A 60 -31.51 -42.40 -27.36
N MET A 61 -30.73 -43.47 -27.47
CA MET A 61 -31.06 -44.59 -28.34
C MET A 61 -31.10 -45.87 -27.51
N ARG A 62 -32.31 -46.37 -27.30
CA ARG A 62 -32.56 -47.75 -26.87
C ARG A 62 -32.05 -48.68 -27.96
N SER A 63 -31.12 -49.57 -27.64
CA SER A 63 -31.16 -50.94 -28.15
C SER A 63 -30.47 -51.90 -27.18
N HIS A 64 -31.19 -52.97 -26.84
CA HIS A 64 -30.63 -54.16 -26.23
C HIS A 64 -29.76 -54.88 -27.26
N VAL A 65 -28.49 -55.14 -26.97
CA VAL A 65 -27.78 -56.38 -27.35
C VAL A 65 -26.69 -56.67 -26.32
N LYS A 66 -26.74 -57.85 -25.70
CA LYS A 66 -25.64 -58.46 -24.93
C LYS A 66 -24.64 -59.06 -25.93
N SER A 67 -23.35 -58.79 -25.75
CA SER A 67 -22.31 -59.83 -25.79
C SER A 67 -20.94 -59.27 -25.35
N LYS A 68 -20.52 -59.70 -24.15
CA LYS A 68 -19.18 -60.19 -23.77
C LYS A 68 -18.02 -59.83 -24.72
N ILE A 69 -17.04 -59.08 -24.20
CA ILE A 69 -15.61 -59.46 -24.09
C ILE A 69 -14.87 -58.32 -23.38
N GLU A 70 -14.07 -58.71 -22.38
CA GLU A 70 -13.20 -57.86 -21.57
C GLU A 70 -12.28 -56.98 -22.42
N ASN A 71 -12.23 -55.70 -22.08
CA ASN A 71 -10.99 -54.93 -22.05
C ASN A 71 -11.07 -54.06 -20.81
N VAL A 72 -10.21 -54.33 -19.83
CA VAL A 72 -9.97 -53.47 -18.67
C VAL A 72 -9.39 -52.17 -19.22
N VAL A 73 -10.27 -51.22 -19.51
CA VAL A 73 -9.87 -49.82 -19.66
C VAL A 73 -9.70 -49.35 -18.22
N GLU A 74 -8.45 -49.23 -17.78
CA GLU A 74 -8.09 -48.39 -16.65
C GLU A 74 -8.74 -47.03 -16.93
N LYS A 75 -9.86 -46.75 -16.27
CA LYS A 75 -10.37 -45.39 -16.20
C LYS A 75 -9.29 -44.64 -15.44
N GLU A 76 -8.50 -43.83 -16.14
CA GLU A 76 -7.76 -42.76 -15.50
C GLU A 76 -8.79 -42.01 -14.65
N GLU A 77 -8.75 -42.22 -13.34
CA GLU A 77 -9.58 -41.48 -12.42
C GLU A 77 -9.12 -40.03 -12.56
N GLU A 78 -9.86 -39.22 -13.32
CA GLU A 78 -9.62 -37.80 -13.42
C GLU A 78 -9.83 -37.19 -12.02
N ILE A 79 -8.74 -37.06 -11.26
CA ILE A 79 -8.76 -36.46 -9.94
C ILE A 79 -9.03 -34.96 -10.12
N SER A 80 -10.27 -34.54 -9.89
CA SER A 80 -10.61 -33.12 -9.83
C SER A 80 -10.08 -32.50 -8.55
N LEU A 81 -9.58 -31.26 -8.68
CA LEU A 81 -9.07 -30.44 -7.58
C LEU A 81 -10.07 -30.34 -6.41
N LEU A 82 -11.37 -30.29 -6.71
CA LEU A 82 -12.42 -30.18 -5.67
C LEU A 82 -12.55 -31.43 -4.79
N TYR A 83 -12.03 -32.57 -5.22
CA TYR A 83 -12.03 -33.81 -4.44
C TYR A 83 -10.83 -33.94 -3.49
N LEU A 84 -9.89 -32.99 -3.52
CA LEU A 84 -8.80 -32.96 -2.55
C LEU A 84 -9.33 -32.60 -1.15
N PRO A 85 -8.70 -33.14 -0.08
CA PRO A 85 -8.99 -32.72 1.28
C PRO A 85 -8.81 -31.22 1.50
N ASP A 86 -9.62 -30.63 2.39
CA ASP A 86 -9.64 -29.17 2.62
C ASP A 86 -8.26 -28.62 3.00
N LEU A 87 -7.52 -29.30 3.89
CA LEU A 87 -6.16 -28.90 4.29
C LEU A 87 -5.18 -28.92 3.12
N THR A 88 -5.34 -29.83 2.15
CA THR A 88 -4.50 -29.87 0.95
C THR A 88 -4.79 -28.68 0.05
N LEU A 89 -6.07 -28.32 -0.10
CA LEU A 89 -6.48 -27.15 -0.88
C LEU A 89 -6.01 -25.85 -0.23
N GLU A 90 -6.13 -25.72 1.10
CA GLU A 90 -5.61 -24.58 1.84
C GLU A 90 -4.10 -24.43 1.64
N CYS A 91 -3.32 -25.51 1.79
CA CYS A 91 -1.88 -25.50 1.51
C CYS A 91 -1.53 -25.03 0.09
N ILE A 92 -2.37 -25.36 -0.91
CA ILE A 92 -2.19 -24.89 -2.28
C ILE A 92 -2.51 -23.41 -2.39
N PHE A 93 -3.65 -22.97 -1.84
CA PHE A 93 -4.09 -21.57 -1.92
C PHE A 93 -3.16 -20.63 -1.17
N GLU A 94 -2.60 -21.03 -0.02
CA GLU A 94 -1.60 -20.25 0.74
C GLU A 94 -0.29 -19.97 -0.01
N ARG A 95 -0.05 -20.68 -1.11
CA ARG A 95 1.13 -20.50 -1.98
C ARG A 95 0.83 -19.66 -3.22
N LEU A 96 -0.44 -19.39 -3.50
CA LEU A 96 -0.83 -18.56 -4.63
C LEU A 96 -0.57 -17.09 -4.32
N GLU A 97 -0.21 -16.33 -5.35
CA GLU A 97 -0.24 -14.87 -5.27
C GLU A 97 -1.69 -14.36 -5.20
N PRO A 98 -1.93 -13.13 -4.73
CA PRO A 98 -3.26 -12.52 -4.66
C PRO A 98 -4.06 -12.62 -5.97
N ASN A 99 -3.41 -12.44 -7.12
CA ASN A 99 -4.08 -12.59 -8.42
C ASN A 99 -4.49 -14.05 -8.70
N GLY A 100 -3.66 -15.01 -8.28
CA GLY A 100 -3.99 -16.44 -8.34
C GLY A 100 -5.21 -16.79 -7.48
N LEU A 101 -5.29 -16.25 -6.26
CA LEU A 101 -6.46 -16.40 -5.38
C LEU A 101 -7.73 -15.82 -6.03
N CYS A 102 -7.64 -14.62 -6.61
CA CYS A 102 -8.74 -13.99 -7.34
C CYS A 102 -9.21 -14.85 -8.54
N ASN A 103 -8.27 -15.40 -9.30
CA ASN A 103 -8.57 -16.27 -10.43
C ASN A 103 -9.27 -17.56 -9.98
N MET A 104 -8.78 -18.21 -8.92
CA MET A 104 -9.40 -19.42 -8.36
C MET A 104 -10.80 -19.13 -7.82
N ALA A 105 -11.01 -17.97 -7.19
CA ALA A 105 -12.32 -17.55 -6.71
C ALA A 105 -13.35 -17.33 -7.85
N ALA A 106 -12.88 -17.08 -9.08
CA ALA A 106 -13.73 -16.89 -10.25
C ALA A 106 -14.23 -18.21 -10.86
N VAL A 107 -13.58 -19.34 -10.59
CA VAL A 107 -13.86 -20.64 -11.22
C VAL A 107 -15.21 -21.23 -10.82
N CYS A 108 -15.49 -21.37 -9.52
CA CYS A 108 -16.75 -21.91 -9.00
C CYS A 108 -17.05 -21.38 -7.59
N ASN A 109 -18.27 -21.63 -7.09
CA ASN A 109 -18.70 -21.12 -5.77
C ASN A 109 -17.88 -21.70 -4.61
N SER A 110 -17.55 -22.99 -4.65
CA SER A 110 -16.74 -23.64 -3.59
C SER A 110 -15.33 -23.05 -3.51
N LEU A 111 -14.68 -22.84 -4.66
CA LEU A 111 -13.35 -22.20 -4.70
C LEU A 111 -13.41 -20.74 -4.30
N ARG A 112 -14.50 -20.03 -4.61
CA ARG A 112 -14.74 -18.66 -4.16
C ARG A 112 -14.71 -18.57 -2.65
N GLU A 113 -15.56 -19.32 -1.97
CA GLU A 113 -15.64 -19.30 -0.50
C GLU A 113 -14.29 -19.57 0.16
N LYS A 114 -13.52 -20.54 -0.36
CA LYS A 114 -12.18 -20.87 0.14
C LYS A 114 -11.15 -19.77 -0.15
N CYS A 115 -11.08 -19.29 -1.39
CA CYS A 115 -10.07 -18.32 -1.83
C CYS A 115 -10.34 -16.89 -1.34
N THR A 116 -11.56 -16.57 -0.90
CA THR A 116 -11.90 -15.29 -0.25
C THR A 116 -11.80 -15.33 1.27
N SER A 117 -11.34 -16.43 1.86
CA SER A 117 -11.25 -16.58 3.31
C SER A 117 -10.13 -15.73 3.90
N ASP A 118 -10.43 -14.99 4.98
CA ASP A 118 -9.55 -13.97 5.57
C ASP A 118 -8.16 -14.50 5.95
N HIS A 119 -8.05 -15.73 6.44
CA HIS A 119 -6.78 -16.31 6.87
C HIS A 119 -5.72 -16.38 5.74
N LEU A 120 -6.14 -16.62 4.49
CA LEU A 120 -5.25 -16.62 3.33
C LEU A 120 -4.72 -15.20 3.06
N TRP A 121 -5.60 -14.20 3.20
CA TRP A 121 -5.29 -12.80 2.92
C TRP A 121 -4.52 -12.13 4.06
N GLU A 122 -4.67 -12.57 5.31
CA GLU A 122 -3.88 -12.10 6.45
C GLU A 122 -2.38 -12.23 6.20
N LYS A 123 -1.95 -13.35 5.62
CA LYS A 123 -0.55 -13.61 5.30
C LYS A 123 -0.02 -12.63 4.26
N HIS A 124 -0.76 -12.42 3.17
CA HIS A 124 -0.39 -11.46 2.13
C HIS A 124 -0.37 -10.02 2.66
N MET A 125 -1.38 -9.66 3.47
CA MET A 125 -1.46 -8.37 4.13
C MET A 125 -0.26 -8.13 5.04
N LYS A 126 0.09 -9.11 5.89
CA LYS A 126 1.25 -9.02 6.78
C LYS A 126 2.58 -8.92 6.01
N GLN A 127 2.71 -9.67 4.92
CA GLN A 127 3.96 -9.69 4.14
C GLN A 127 4.22 -8.38 3.39
N LYS A 128 3.18 -7.78 2.81
CA LYS A 128 3.34 -6.58 1.97
C LYS A 128 3.11 -5.27 2.72
N TRP A 129 2.11 -5.24 3.60
CA TRP A 129 1.54 -3.98 4.10
C TRP A 129 1.77 -3.71 5.60
N ASP A 130 2.21 -4.70 6.38
CA ASP A 130 2.37 -4.60 7.84
C ASP A 130 3.21 -3.41 8.31
N ALA A 131 4.27 -3.08 7.56
CA ALA A 131 5.17 -1.99 7.91
C ALA A 131 4.54 -0.58 7.76
N LEU A 132 3.55 -0.45 6.87
CA LEU A 132 3.01 0.84 6.45
C LEU A 132 1.59 1.09 6.98
N ILE A 133 0.83 0.03 7.21
CA ILE A 133 -0.60 0.15 7.52
C ILE A 133 -0.83 0.02 9.01
N GLY A 134 -1.28 1.14 9.61
CA GLY A 134 -1.72 1.20 11.00
C GLY A 134 -3.23 1.32 11.16
N SER A 135 -3.67 1.46 12.42
CA SER A 135 -5.08 1.67 12.77
C SER A 135 -5.69 2.93 12.14
N ALA A 136 -4.88 3.94 11.82
CA ALA A 136 -5.33 5.15 11.13
C ALA A 136 -5.71 4.85 9.67
N ALA A 137 -4.86 4.10 8.95
CA ALA A 137 -5.15 3.69 7.58
C ALA A 137 -6.37 2.76 7.50
N TYR A 138 -6.55 1.89 8.49
CA TYR A 138 -7.76 1.06 8.58
C TYR A 138 -9.05 1.89 8.72
N ARG A 139 -9.03 2.87 9.63
CA ARG A 139 -10.17 3.76 9.86
C ARG A 139 -10.50 4.57 8.60
N GLU A 140 -9.47 5.05 7.89
CA GLU A 140 -9.66 5.76 6.63
C GLU A 140 -10.29 4.86 5.55
N TRP A 141 -9.84 3.61 5.45
CA TRP A 141 -10.45 2.63 4.56
C TRP A 141 -11.92 2.35 4.92
N GLN A 142 -12.26 2.22 6.21
CA GLN A 142 -13.65 2.04 6.64
C GLN A 142 -14.52 3.24 6.23
N CYS A 143 -14.00 4.47 6.37
CA CYS A 143 -14.68 5.68 5.90
C CYS A 143 -14.86 5.67 4.38
N TYR A 144 -13.84 5.28 3.62
CA TYR A 144 -13.88 5.14 2.16
C TYR A 144 -14.92 4.12 1.69
N ILE A 145 -15.02 2.96 2.34
CA ILE A 145 -16.04 1.96 2.01
C ILE A 145 -17.43 2.47 2.36
N ALA A 146 -17.60 3.14 3.50
CA ALA A 146 -18.88 3.71 3.91
C ALA A 146 -19.37 4.80 2.95
N SER A 147 -18.48 5.66 2.42
CA SER A 147 -18.85 6.68 1.43
C SER A 147 -19.21 6.05 0.08
N ARG A 148 -18.39 5.12 -0.43
CA ARG A 148 -18.66 4.39 -1.68
C ARG A 148 -19.98 3.63 -1.63
N ASN A 149 -20.32 3.01 -0.50
CA ASN A 149 -21.59 2.32 -0.34
C ASN A 149 -22.77 3.30 -0.38
N LYS A 150 -22.64 4.51 0.18
CA LYS A 150 -23.67 5.55 0.05
C LYS A 150 -23.82 6.02 -1.40
N ASP A 151 -22.71 6.24 -2.10
CA ASP A 151 -22.73 6.67 -3.50
C ASP A 151 -23.35 5.61 -4.41
N SER A 152 -23.01 4.33 -4.23
CA SER A 152 -23.62 3.23 -4.99
C SER A 152 -25.13 3.04 -4.70
N LEU A 153 -25.59 3.32 -3.48
CA LEU A 153 -27.02 3.34 -3.15
C LEU A 153 -27.75 4.49 -3.85
N LEU A 154 -27.09 5.65 -3.99
CA LEU A 154 -27.61 6.81 -4.71
C LEU A 154 -27.56 6.61 -6.23
N GLU A 155 -26.49 6.03 -6.78
CA GLU A 155 -26.32 5.75 -8.22
C GLU A 155 -27.24 4.63 -8.71
N ASN A 156 -27.57 3.63 -7.88
CA ASN A 156 -28.56 2.61 -8.25
C ASN A 156 -29.97 3.17 -8.52
N SER A 157 -30.24 4.44 -8.16
CA SER A 157 -31.47 5.16 -8.55
C SER A 157 -31.39 5.82 -9.94
N ARG A 158 -30.20 5.94 -10.56
CA ARG A 158 -29.94 6.63 -11.83
C ARG A 158 -29.10 5.73 -12.77
N LYS A 159 -29.80 4.81 -13.43
CA LYS A 159 -29.33 3.85 -14.45
C LYS A 159 -28.05 4.17 -15.27
N LYS A 160 -27.22 3.10 -15.39
CA LYS A 160 -26.69 2.39 -16.59
C LYS A 160 -25.68 3.07 -17.55
N ARG A 161 -24.58 2.32 -17.79
CA ARG A 161 -23.46 2.49 -18.76
C ARG A 161 -22.43 3.51 -18.24
N ASP A 162 -21.12 3.24 -18.17
CA ASP A 162 -20.28 2.60 -19.16
C ASP A 162 -18.88 2.24 -18.60
N LEU A 163 -18.15 1.42 -19.38
CA LEU A 163 -16.69 1.20 -19.45
C LEU A 163 -15.93 0.35 -18.41
N PHE A 164 -15.20 -0.58 -19.00
CA PHE A 164 -14.47 -1.73 -18.45
C PHE A 164 -13.03 -1.36 -18.11
N GLU A 165 -12.67 -1.54 -16.84
CA GLU A 165 -11.33 -1.64 -16.29
C GLU A 165 -11.48 -2.38 -14.96
N ILE A 166 -10.49 -3.20 -14.55
CA ILE A 166 -10.22 -4.02 -13.33
C ILE A 166 -11.28 -4.08 -12.20
N SER A 167 -12.08 -3.05 -12.01
CA SER A 167 -13.42 -3.09 -11.41
C SER A 167 -14.32 -4.25 -11.86
N ASP A 168 -14.11 -4.86 -13.03
CA ASP A 168 -14.95 -5.97 -13.47
C ASP A 168 -14.80 -7.21 -12.61
N ILE A 169 -13.60 -7.50 -12.07
CA ILE A 169 -13.42 -8.59 -11.10
C ILE A 169 -14.19 -8.28 -9.81
N TRP A 170 -14.16 -7.02 -9.36
CA TRP A 170 -14.93 -6.54 -8.21
C TRP A 170 -16.44 -6.63 -8.44
N GLN A 171 -16.93 -6.20 -9.60
CA GLN A 171 -18.34 -6.29 -9.96
C GLN A 171 -18.77 -7.75 -10.15
N PHE A 172 -17.91 -8.63 -10.66
CA PHE A 172 -18.21 -10.05 -10.84
C PHE A 172 -18.20 -10.84 -9.51
N LEU A 173 -17.34 -10.45 -8.56
CA LEU A 173 -17.34 -10.98 -7.20
C LEU A 173 -18.59 -10.50 -6.43
N TRP A 174 -18.96 -9.22 -6.55
CA TRP A 174 -20.10 -8.64 -5.85
C TRP A 174 -21.47 -9.05 -6.43
N ASN A 175 -21.61 -9.05 -7.76
CA ASN A 175 -22.91 -9.25 -8.43
C ASN A 175 -23.40 -10.70 -8.41
N ARG A 176 -22.56 -11.70 -8.10
CA ARG A 176 -22.96 -13.10 -7.99
C ARG A 176 -23.40 -13.53 -6.57
N SER A 177 -23.15 -12.70 -5.54
CA SER A 177 -23.63 -12.98 -4.17
C SER A 177 -25.13 -12.77 -3.98
N LYS A 178 -25.79 -12.07 -4.91
CA LYS A 178 -27.25 -11.92 -4.95
C LYS A 178 -27.89 -13.08 -5.72
N GLY A 179 -27.72 -14.29 -5.19
CA GLY A 179 -28.60 -15.42 -5.50
C GLY A 179 -29.95 -15.21 -4.83
N SER A 180 -31.02 -15.48 -5.57
CA SER A 180 -32.41 -15.15 -5.23
C SER A 180 -32.87 -15.70 -3.87
N GLU A 181 -33.34 -14.81 -3.00
CA GLU A 181 -34.50 -15.09 -2.15
C GLU A 181 -35.18 -13.79 -1.74
N ASN A 182 -36.46 -13.67 -2.11
CA ASN A 182 -37.35 -12.62 -1.67
C ASN A 182 -37.54 -12.73 -0.15
N ASN A 183 -37.13 -11.71 0.61
CA ASN A 183 -38.07 -10.99 1.48
C ASN A 183 -37.40 -9.82 2.20
N SER A 184 -38.18 -8.75 2.29
CA SER A 184 -37.95 -7.52 3.02
C SER A 184 -37.53 -7.74 4.47
N LYS A 185 -36.22 -7.74 4.71
CA LYS A 185 -35.65 -7.20 5.94
C LYS A 185 -34.51 -6.29 5.55
N VAL A 186 -34.64 -5.02 5.93
CA VAL A 186 -33.56 -4.06 6.07
C VAL A 186 -32.55 -4.69 7.03
N ARG A 187 -31.67 -5.53 6.49
CA ARG A 187 -30.51 -6.01 7.22
C ARG A 187 -29.51 -4.89 7.06
N ASN A 188 -29.48 -4.00 8.04
CA ASN A 188 -28.28 -3.27 8.41
C ASN A 188 -27.25 -4.32 8.88
N SER A 189 -26.83 -5.22 7.99
CA SER A 189 -25.57 -5.93 8.16
C SER A 189 -24.52 -4.88 7.87
N SER A 190 -23.97 -4.32 8.94
CA SER A 190 -22.61 -3.78 8.94
C SER A 190 -21.78 -4.71 8.06
N ALA A 191 -21.52 -4.29 6.83
CA ALA A 191 -20.65 -5.02 5.92
C ALA A 191 -19.25 -4.83 6.51
N MET A 192 -18.91 -5.69 7.47
CA MET A 192 -17.53 -5.87 7.89
C MET A 192 -16.82 -6.34 6.63
N SER A 193 -16.12 -5.41 5.99
CA SER A 193 -15.35 -5.65 4.79
C SER A 193 -14.20 -6.60 5.14
N SER A 194 -14.04 -7.64 4.33
CA SER A 194 -13.07 -8.72 4.55
C SER A 194 -11.64 -8.19 4.45
N ILE A 195 -10.67 -8.98 4.93
CA ILE A 195 -9.23 -8.65 4.78
C ILE A 195 -8.85 -8.65 3.29
N MET A 196 -9.48 -9.52 2.50
CA MET A 196 -9.39 -9.48 1.04
C MET A 196 -9.81 -8.12 0.48
N ASP A 197 -10.98 -7.61 0.89
CA ASP A 197 -11.47 -6.30 0.43
C ASP A 197 -10.50 -5.18 0.78
N TRP A 198 -9.88 -5.25 1.96
CA TRP A 198 -8.87 -4.28 2.37
C TRP A 198 -7.63 -4.35 1.48
N TYR A 199 -7.05 -5.55 1.34
CA TYR A 199 -5.86 -5.79 0.53
C TYR A 199 -6.07 -5.27 -0.90
N LEU A 200 -7.18 -5.66 -1.53
CA LEU A 200 -7.48 -5.25 -2.90
C LEU A 200 -7.75 -3.74 -3.01
N SER A 201 -8.33 -3.11 -1.98
CA SER A 201 -8.53 -1.65 -1.96
C SER A 201 -7.18 -0.92 -1.99
N LEU A 202 -6.18 -1.43 -1.27
CA LEU A 202 -4.83 -0.86 -1.24
C LEU A 202 -4.12 -1.03 -2.59
N GLU A 203 -4.15 -2.25 -3.13
CA GLU A 203 -3.57 -2.55 -4.45
C GLU A 203 -4.19 -1.70 -5.56
N SER A 204 -5.46 -1.32 -5.42
CA SER A 204 -6.15 -0.53 -6.42
C SER A 204 -5.68 0.92 -6.53
N GLY A 205 -5.00 1.46 -5.50
CA GLY A 205 -4.57 2.85 -5.47
C GLY A 205 -5.71 3.88 -5.50
N ARG A 206 -6.95 3.46 -5.20
CA ARG A 206 -8.15 4.32 -5.35
C ARG A 206 -8.43 5.22 -4.15
N PHE A 207 -7.88 4.88 -2.99
CA PHE A 207 -8.06 5.67 -1.77
C PHE A 207 -6.72 6.11 -1.21
N TRP A 208 -6.77 7.25 -0.54
CA TRP A 208 -5.62 7.85 0.12
C TRP A 208 -5.68 7.50 1.60
N PHE A 209 -4.55 7.20 2.21
CA PHE A 209 -4.49 6.86 3.64
C PHE A 209 -3.31 7.54 4.34
N PRO A 210 -3.40 7.79 5.65
CA PRO A 210 -2.36 8.48 6.39
C PRO A 210 -1.09 7.62 6.51
N ALA A 211 0.05 8.21 6.16
CA ALA A 211 1.39 7.69 6.36
C ALA A 211 2.36 8.84 6.65
N GLN A 212 3.63 8.53 6.90
CA GLN A 212 4.68 9.53 6.99
C GLN A 212 5.75 9.28 5.93
N VAL A 213 6.20 10.36 5.29
CA VAL A 213 7.21 10.35 4.23
C VAL A 213 8.52 10.91 4.77
N PHE A 214 9.59 10.13 4.66
CA PHE A 214 10.92 10.55 5.02
C PHE A 214 11.54 11.46 3.95
N ASN A 215 12.36 12.41 4.40
CA ASN A 215 13.30 13.18 3.58
C ASN A 215 12.63 13.88 2.38
N ARG A 216 11.38 14.34 2.52
CA ARG A 216 10.61 15.06 1.49
C ARG A 216 11.42 16.14 0.77
N GLU A 217 12.16 16.94 1.53
CA GLU A 217 12.90 18.09 1.02
C GLU A 217 14.19 17.71 0.26
N VAL A 218 14.67 16.46 0.38
CA VAL A 218 15.92 16.00 -0.25
C VAL A 218 15.77 15.85 -1.76
N GLN A 219 14.63 15.36 -2.22
CA GLN A 219 14.38 15.18 -3.66
C GLN A 219 14.28 16.52 -4.39
N ASN A 220 14.00 17.60 -3.66
CA ASN A 220 14.01 18.99 -4.14
C ASN A 220 15.39 19.66 -4.03
N GLY A 221 16.43 18.91 -3.67
CA GLY A 221 17.80 19.42 -3.53
C GLY A 221 18.10 20.12 -2.19
N HIS A 222 17.16 20.14 -1.24
CA HIS A 222 17.35 20.76 0.07
C HIS A 222 17.91 19.75 1.09
N VAL A 223 19.15 19.31 0.86
CA VAL A 223 19.83 18.29 1.68
C VAL A 223 19.96 18.72 3.16
N GLY A 224 19.94 20.01 3.45
CA GLY A 224 19.96 20.56 4.82
C GLY A 224 18.80 20.13 5.72
N PHE A 225 17.72 19.55 5.18
CA PHE A 225 16.57 19.04 5.93
C PHE A 225 16.52 17.50 5.99
N MET A 226 17.64 16.82 5.77
CA MET A 226 17.71 15.37 5.94
C MET A 226 17.41 14.93 7.37
N LEU A 227 17.03 13.65 7.49
CA LEU A 227 16.56 13.03 8.72
C LEU A 227 15.27 13.67 9.25
N SER A 228 14.40 14.07 8.31
CA SER A 228 13.06 14.58 8.56
C SER A 228 11.98 13.61 8.08
N CYS A 229 10.80 13.68 8.70
CA CYS A 229 9.64 12.87 8.36
C CYS A 229 8.36 13.71 8.46
N TYR A 230 7.46 13.62 7.49
CA TYR A 230 6.26 14.45 7.41
C TYR A 230 5.01 13.62 7.26
N ASP A 231 3.95 14.02 7.95
CA ASP A 231 2.62 13.45 7.75
C ASP A 231 2.12 13.75 6.34
N ALA A 232 1.62 12.72 5.67
CA ALA A 232 1.03 12.81 4.35
C ALA A 232 -0.13 11.83 4.21
N GLU A 233 -0.98 12.08 3.23
CA GLU A 233 -1.87 11.03 2.74
C GLU A 233 -1.21 10.42 1.50
N VAL A 234 -1.13 9.09 1.47
CA VAL A 234 -0.46 8.35 0.39
C VAL A 234 -1.43 7.45 -0.35
N SER A 235 -1.16 7.23 -1.63
CA SER A 235 -1.86 6.32 -2.51
C SER A 235 -0.84 5.44 -3.21
N TYR A 236 -1.06 4.14 -3.20
CA TYR A 236 -0.21 3.18 -3.90
C TYR A 236 -0.48 3.18 -5.40
N ASP A 237 0.55 2.93 -6.21
CA ASP A 237 0.47 2.65 -7.64
C ASP A 237 1.07 1.27 -7.91
N CYS A 238 0.22 0.33 -8.32
CA CYS A 238 0.62 -1.05 -8.58
C CYS A 238 1.43 -1.22 -9.87
N SER A 239 1.36 -0.26 -10.81
CA SER A 239 2.05 -0.34 -12.09
C SER A 239 3.54 -0.07 -11.96
N THR A 240 3.91 0.88 -11.09
CA THR A 240 5.29 1.28 -10.80
C THR A 240 5.81 0.68 -9.49
N ASN A 241 4.94 0.09 -8.67
CA ASN A 241 5.25 -0.34 -7.30
C ASN A 241 5.80 0.80 -6.42
N THR A 242 5.23 2.00 -6.59
CA THR A 242 5.58 3.22 -5.85
C THR A 242 4.33 3.86 -5.25
N PHE A 243 4.53 4.96 -4.51
CA PHE A 243 3.46 5.73 -3.91
C PHE A 243 3.45 7.16 -4.41
N ARG A 244 2.26 7.75 -4.33
CA ARG A 244 2.03 9.18 -4.47
C ARG A 244 1.69 9.73 -3.09
N ALA A 245 2.25 10.88 -2.71
CA ALA A 245 1.93 11.56 -1.46
C ALA A 245 1.32 12.94 -1.72
N ARG A 246 0.28 13.27 -0.96
CA ARG A 246 -0.27 14.61 -0.84
C ARG A 246 -0.06 15.11 0.58
N TYR A 247 0.52 16.30 0.71
CA TYR A 247 0.85 16.88 2.00
C TYR A 247 -0.23 17.85 2.48
N PRO A 248 -0.45 17.95 3.80
CA PRO A 248 -1.29 18.98 4.39
C PRO A 248 -0.56 20.33 4.34
N ALA A 249 -0.51 20.97 3.18
CA ALA A 249 0.02 22.31 3.00
C ALA A 249 -1.07 23.29 2.56
N HIS A 250 -0.96 24.54 3.03
CA HIS A 250 -1.84 25.62 2.59
C HIS A 250 -1.44 26.04 1.16
N GLY A 251 -2.29 25.76 0.17
CA GLY A 251 -2.09 26.16 -1.22
C GLY A 251 -2.11 25.02 -2.23
N ARG A 252 -1.22 25.10 -3.24
CA ARG A 252 -1.16 24.14 -4.35
C ARG A 252 -0.83 22.76 -3.80
N ARG A 253 -1.74 21.79 -3.97
CA ARG A 253 -1.49 20.37 -3.66
C ARG A 253 -0.40 19.88 -4.61
N ILE A 254 0.85 19.92 -4.15
CA ILE A 254 1.95 19.26 -4.83
C ILE A 254 1.82 17.78 -4.46
N ILE A 255 1.60 16.96 -5.48
CA ILE A 255 1.67 15.51 -5.36
C ILE A 255 3.13 15.15 -5.62
N GLU A 256 3.75 14.51 -4.64
CA GLU A 256 5.05 13.85 -4.83
C GLU A 256 4.76 12.46 -5.38
N GLU A 257 5.38 12.12 -6.50
CA GLU A 257 5.24 10.83 -7.17
C GLU A 257 6.51 9.99 -6.96
N ASP A 258 6.45 8.71 -7.34
CA ASP A 258 7.59 7.80 -7.30
C ASP A 258 8.23 7.62 -5.91
N ILE A 259 7.40 7.64 -4.87
CA ILE A 259 7.87 7.41 -3.50
C ILE A 259 8.05 5.91 -3.28
N GLU A 260 9.26 5.50 -2.96
CA GLU A 260 9.61 4.12 -2.65
C GLU A 260 9.13 3.68 -1.25
N TRP A 261 8.96 2.37 -1.05
CA TRP A 261 8.53 1.76 0.21
C TRP A 261 9.43 2.10 1.40
N ASN A 262 10.74 2.18 1.19
CA ASN A 262 11.74 2.50 2.22
C ASN A 262 11.63 3.94 2.76
N ARG A 263 10.95 4.84 2.03
CA ARG A 263 10.72 6.24 2.42
C ARG A 263 9.43 6.43 3.19
N LEU A 264 8.66 5.37 3.43
CA LEU A 264 7.38 5.44 4.12
C LEU A 264 7.42 4.71 5.46
N ARG A 265 6.63 5.21 6.39
CA ARG A 265 6.25 4.47 7.60
C ARG A 265 4.80 4.77 7.99
N ALA A 266 4.22 3.90 8.79
CA ALA A 266 2.96 4.21 9.47
C ALA A 266 3.13 5.44 10.41
N PRO A 267 2.09 6.26 10.62
CA PRO A 267 2.15 7.35 11.59
C PRO A 267 2.43 6.82 13.00
N THR A 268 3.47 7.36 13.63
CA THR A 268 3.96 6.87 14.94
C THR A 268 3.21 7.46 16.12
N VAL A 269 2.56 8.61 15.92
CA VAL A 269 1.69 9.26 16.90
C VAL A 269 0.36 9.64 16.26
N GLY A 270 -0.71 9.64 17.06
CA GLY A 270 -2.03 10.12 16.63
C GLY A 270 -2.20 11.64 16.72
N THR A 271 -1.13 12.40 17.01
CA THR A 271 -1.17 13.85 17.12
C THR A 271 -1.34 14.48 15.72
N PRO A 272 -2.33 15.37 15.51
CA PRO A 272 -2.50 16.02 14.22
C PRO A 272 -1.27 16.86 13.80
N PRO A 273 -1.02 17.07 12.49
CA PRO A 273 0.20 17.72 12.01
C PRO A 273 0.41 19.17 12.50
N TYR A 274 -0.67 19.88 12.86
CA TYR A 274 -0.62 21.27 13.35
C TYR A 274 -0.59 21.40 14.87
N VAL A 275 -0.65 20.27 15.59
CA VAL A 275 -0.75 20.23 17.03
C VAL A 275 0.61 19.82 17.61
N LEU A 276 1.06 20.57 18.60
CA LEU A 276 2.27 20.26 19.34
C LEU A 276 2.06 18.94 20.12
N HIS A 277 2.96 17.99 19.93
CA HIS A 277 2.97 16.74 20.67
C HIS A 277 3.35 16.98 22.13
N VAL A 278 2.61 16.34 23.04
CA VAL A 278 2.86 16.42 24.48
C VAL A 278 3.93 15.39 24.84
N SER A 279 5.14 15.88 25.12
CA SER A 279 6.29 15.04 25.47
C SER A 279 6.13 14.43 26.86
N ASP A 280 5.93 13.12 26.93
CA ASP A 280 5.87 12.35 28.19
C ASP A 280 7.25 11.76 28.59
N CYS A 281 8.18 11.69 27.65
CA CYS A 281 9.46 11.01 27.81
C CYS A 281 10.61 11.89 28.33
N LEU A 282 10.39 13.17 28.63
CA LEU A 282 11.48 14.13 28.90
C LEU A 282 12.33 13.73 30.11
N ASN A 283 11.73 13.13 31.14
CA ASN A 283 12.46 12.65 32.31
C ASN A 283 13.30 11.39 32.04
N ASP A 284 12.94 10.63 31.00
CA ASP A 284 13.58 9.35 30.67
C ASP A 284 14.73 9.49 29.67
N LEU A 285 14.95 10.69 29.12
CA LEU A 285 16.03 10.96 28.18
C LEU A 285 17.40 10.87 28.86
N LYS A 286 18.29 10.04 28.33
CA LYS A 286 19.67 9.85 28.77
C LYS A 286 20.59 9.99 27.57
N PRO A 287 21.88 10.34 27.77
CA PRO A 287 22.83 10.37 26.67
C PRO A 287 22.82 9.07 25.86
N ASP A 288 23.01 9.21 24.54
CA ASP A 288 22.90 8.17 23.52
C ASP A 288 21.48 7.65 23.24
N ASP A 289 20.44 8.11 23.94
CA ASP A 289 19.06 7.83 23.55
C ASP A 289 18.73 8.49 22.21
N HIS A 290 17.89 7.82 21.43
CA HIS A 290 17.39 8.31 20.16
C HIS A 290 16.04 9.00 20.34
N PHE A 291 15.81 10.11 19.65
CA PHE A 291 14.56 10.86 19.76
C PHE A 291 14.12 11.43 18.41
N GLU A 292 12.86 11.82 18.35
CA GLU A 292 12.38 12.74 17.33
C GLU A 292 11.80 13.99 17.97
N ILE A 293 12.02 15.13 17.33
CA ILE A 293 11.46 16.41 17.74
C ILE A 293 10.63 17.02 16.61
N GLN A 294 9.49 17.61 16.97
CA GLN A 294 8.69 18.39 16.06
C GLN A 294 9.37 19.72 15.75
N TRP A 295 9.44 20.08 14.46
CA TRP A 295 9.85 21.40 14.01
C TRP A 295 8.92 21.91 12.90
N ARG A 296 8.69 23.22 12.85
CA ARG A 296 7.97 23.91 11.78
C ARG A 296 8.58 25.27 11.50
N LYS A 297 8.49 25.74 10.25
CA LYS A 297 9.00 27.07 9.86
C LYS A 297 8.19 28.22 10.45
N SER A 298 6.86 28.12 10.40
CA SER A 298 5.93 29.10 10.97
C SER A 298 4.63 28.40 11.37
N LYS A 299 3.73 29.12 12.06
CA LYS A 299 2.42 28.58 12.48
C LYS A 299 1.51 28.17 11.32
N GLU A 300 1.82 28.61 10.11
CA GLU A 300 1.08 28.26 8.88
C GLU A 300 1.44 26.87 8.35
N PHE A 301 2.60 26.36 8.72
CA PHE A 301 3.10 25.06 8.28
C PHE A 301 2.85 23.98 9.35
N PRO A 302 2.56 22.73 8.92
CA PRO A 302 2.51 21.61 9.84
C PRO A 302 3.90 21.33 10.42
N TYR A 303 3.94 20.66 11.56
CA TYR A 303 5.16 20.08 12.09
C TYR A 303 5.61 18.92 11.21
N GLY A 304 6.92 18.83 10.98
CA GLY A 304 7.59 17.58 10.66
C GLY A 304 8.35 17.05 11.88
N TRP A 305 8.87 15.84 11.78
CA TRP A 305 9.66 15.17 12.81
C TRP A 305 11.12 15.09 12.39
N TRP A 306 12.03 15.55 13.24
CA TRP A 306 13.47 15.48 13.03
C TRP A 306 14.10 14.51 14.00
N TYR A 307 14.90 13.60 13.46
CA TYR A 307 15.64 12.64 14.27
C TYR A 307 16.89 13.27 14.88
N GLY A 308 17.18 12.89 16.12
CA GLY A 308 18.41 13.26 16.83
C GLY A 308 18.83 12.22 17.87
N VAL A 309 19.95 12.49 18.52
CA VAL A 309 20.52 11.68 19.60
C VAL A 309 20.78 12.58 20.81
N VAL A 310 20.46 12.11 22.01
CA VAL A 310 20.72 12.88 23.23
C VAL A 310 22.22 12.95 23.48
N GLY A 311 22.73 14.17 23.60
CA GLY A 311 24.14 14.45 23.86
C GLY A 311 24.49 14.44 25.35
N HIS A 312 25.79 14.56 25.62
CA HIS A 312 26.29 14.84 26.97
C HIS A 312 26.32 16.34 27.24
N LEU A 313 26.18 16.73 28.52
CA LEU A 313 26.45 18.10 28.96
C LEU A 313 27.94 18.42 28.76
N GLU A 314 28.26 19.68 28.50
CA GLU A 314 29.66 20.13 28.30
C GLU A 314 30.56 19.84 29.52
N SER A 315 29.98 19.84 30.73
CA SER A 315 30.68 19.50 31.97
C SER A 315 30.92 18.00 32.17
N CYS A 316 30.34 17.14 31.32
CA CYS A 316 30.45 15.70 31.43
C CYS A 316 31.61 15.17 30.58
N SER A 317 32.42 14.28 31.15
CA SER A 317 33.56 13.66 30.46
C SER A 317 33.17 12.63 29.39
N GLY A 318 31.87 12.35 29.21
CA GLY A 318 31.37 11.30 28.32
C GLY A 318 31.63 9.87 28.80
N SER A 319 32.23 9.70 29.98
CA SER A 319 32.48 8.36 30.55
C SER A 319 31.17 7.71 31.02
N LYS A 320 30.88 6.50 30.52
CA LYS A 320 29.67 5.74 30.89
C LYS A 320 29.55 5.49 32.40
N LEU A 321 30.67 5.38 33.11
CA LEU A 321 30.70 5.03 34.54
C LEU A 321 30.39 6.22 35.45
N ASN A 322 30.65 7.46 35.01
CA ASN A 322 30.54 8.67 35.83
C ASN A 322 29.56 9.70 35.22
N CYS A 323 28.66 9.26 34.34
CA CYS A 323 27.74 10.15 33.66
C CYS A 323 26.49 10.45 34.52
N HIS A 324 26.36 11.69 34.97
CA HIS A 324 25.20 12.18 35.72
C HIS A 324 24.25 13.06 34.89
N CYS A 325 24.40 13.12 33.56
CA CYS A 325 23.55 13.94 32.67
C CYS A 325 22.06 13.60 32.77
N HIS A 326 21.71 12.34 33.08
CA HIS A 326 20.31 11.92 33.23
C HIS A 326 19.62 12.56 34.45
N ALA A 327 20.37 12.93 35.49
CA ALA A 327 19.85 13.56 36.69
C ALA A 327 19.76 15.09 36.59
N SER A 328 20.40 15.68 35.57
CA SER A 328 20.31 17.11 35.29
C SER A 328 18.95 17.47 34.71
N GLU A 329 18.42 18.63 35.08
CA GLU A 329 17.22 19.19 34.46
C GLU A 329 17.47 19.61 33.01
N THR A 330 18.74 19.81 32.63
CA THR A 330 19.14 20.22 31.30
C THR A 330 19.45 19.00 30.43
N VAL A 331 18.91 18.98 29.22
CA VAL A 331 19.16 17.93 28.21
C VAL A 331 19.71 18.56 26.95
N VAL A 332 20.79 17.98 26.42
CA VAL A 332 21.37 18.37 25.13
C VAL A 332 20.77 17.47 24.05
N LEU A 333 20.14 18.08 23.06
CA LEU A 333 19.64 17.42 21.87
C LEU A 333 20.64 17.64 20.74
N GLU A 334 21.16 16.56 20.17
CA GLU A 334 22.20 16.62 19.15
C GLU A 334 21.74 16.04 17.80
N PHE A 335 21.98 16.81 16.75
CA PHE A 335 21.68 16.48 15.36
C PHE A 335 22.98 16.15 14.64
N LYS A 336 23.38 14.88 14.70
CA LYS A 336 24.72 14.44 14.29
C LYS A 336 24.98 14.56 12.79
N GLN A 337 23.95 14.80 11.98
CA GLN A 337 24.04 15.07 10.55
C GLN A 337 24.71 16.42 10.24
N TYR A 338 24.65 17.41 11.14
CA TYR A 338 25.27 18.72 10.92
C TYR A 338 26.72 18.75 11.41
N THR A 339 27.56 19.63 10.84
CA THR A 339 28.93 19.82 11.32
C THR A 339 28.97 20.38 12.76
N PRO A 340 30.04 20.14 13.54
CA PRO A 340 30.17 20.69 14.89
C PRO A 340 30.09 22.22 15.00
N ARG A 341 30.33 22.94 13.89
CA ARG A 341 30.26 24.42 13.85
C ARG A 341 28.88 24.94 13.46
N SER A 342 27.98 24.05 13.05
CA SER A 342 26.64 24.41 12.63
C SER A 342 25.81 24.85 13.83
N ARG A 343 25.05 25.94 13.68
CA ARG A 343 24.06 26.36 14.68
C ARG A 343 22.93 25.34 14.86
N TRP A 344 22.72 24.46 13.88
CA TRP A 344 21.70 23.41 13.91
C TRP A 344 22.18 22.12 14.58
N ARG A 345 23.46 22.04 14.95
CA ARG A 345 24.08 20.83 15.51
C ARG A 345 23.49 20.44 16.85
N GLN A 346 23.25 21.41 17.73
CA GLN A 346 22.82 21.15 19.10
C GLN A 346 21.80 22.19 19.55
N THR A 347 20.86 21.74 20.36
CA THR A 347 20.01 22.62 21.16
C THR A 347 19.88 22.08 22.59
N VAL A 348 19.47 22.93 23.51
CA VAL A 348 19.36 22.63 24.93
C VAL A 348 17.92 22.84 25.39
N ILE A 349 17.38 21.88 26.12
CA ILE A 349 16.03 21.93 26.67
C ILE A 349 16.05 21.69 28.19
N ASN A 350 14.99 22.13 28.87
CA ASN A 350 14.78 21.85 30.30
C ASN A 350 13.66 20.80 30.47
N ARG A 351 13.92 19.70 31.19
CA ARG A 351 12.97 18.58 31.36
C ARG A 351 11.64 18.99 32.00
N LYS A 352 11.62 19.99 32.88
CA LYS A 352 10.45 20.39 33.68
C LYS A 352 9.57 21.40 32.97
N ASP A 353 10.19 22.33 32.24
CA ASP A 353 9.52 23.51 31.68
C ASP A 353 9.56 23.58 30.14
N HIS A 354 9.93 22.49 29.46
CA HIS A 354 10.01 22.48 28.00
C HIS A 354 8.65 22.77 27.34
N ARG A 355 8.66 23.73 26.42
CA ARG A 355 7.51 24.14 25.59
C ARG A 355 7.98 24.31 24.14
N GLU A 356 7.08 24.72 23.26
CA GLU A 356 7.52 25.17 21.93
C GLU A 356 8.46 26.39 22.08
N VAL A 357 9.66 26.27 21.51
CA VAL A 357 10.70 27.29 21.50
C VAL A 357 11.07 27.59 20.05
N GLY A 358 11.29 28.86 19.74
CA GLY A 358 11.77 29.29 18.43
C GLY A 358 11.21 30.65 18.02
N ASN A 359 11.46 31.01 16.77
CA ASN A 359 11.07 32.28 16.18
C ASN A 359 10.71 32.08 14.70
N GLU A 360 10.26 33.14 14.02
CA GLU A 360 9.86 33.06 12.60
C GLU A 360 11.05 32.95 11.62
N ALA A 361 12.27 33.28 12.06
CA ALA A 361 13.47 33.19 11.23
C ALA A 361 14.04 31.77 11.16
N ASP A 362 14.11 31.08 12.31
CA ASP A 362 14.72 29.77 12.48
C ASP A 362 13.69 28.63 12.62
N GLY A 363 12.41 28.99 12.70
CA GLY A 363 11.33 28.05 12.98
C GLY A 363 11.17 27.78 14.47
N SER A 364 10.18 26.95 14.78
CA SER A 364 9.77 26.58 16.13
C SER A 364 9.82 25.06 16.29
N TYR A 365 10.37 24.61 17.41
CA TYR A 365 10.44 23.20 17.79
C TYR A 365 9.91 22.97 19.19
N GLY A 366 9.46 21.75 19.51
CA GLY A 366 8.98 21.50 20.87
C GLY A 366 8.63 20.05 21.19
N GLY A 367 7.62 19.48 20.52
CA GLY A 367 7.13 18.15 20.86
C GLY A 367 8.22 17.10 20.64
N ILE A 368 8.55 16.31 21.67
CA ILE A 368 9.63 15.33 21.64
C ILE A 368 9.07 13.96 21.98
N ARG A 369 9.48 12.96 21.22
CA ARG A 369 9.26 11.54 21.54
C ARG A 369 10.59 10.81 21.58
N LYS A 370 10.73 9.91 22.55
CA LYS A 370 11.87 8.98 22.64
C LYS A 370 11.62 7.77 21.73
N LEU A 371 12.65 7.34 21.01
CA LEU A 371 12.62 6.14 20.19
C LEU A 371 13.14 4.95 21.02
N TYR A 372 12.28 3.97 21.23
CA TYR A 372 12.62 2.73 21.96
C TYR A 372 12.87 1.54 21.02
N SER A 373 12.30 1.59 19.81
CA SER A 373 12.34 0.48 18.86
C SER A 373 13.64 0.49 18.05
N ASP A 374 14.43 -0.59 18.16
CA ASP A 374 15.62 -0.80 17.33
C ASP A 374 15.30 -0.79 15.83
N ARG A 375 14.08 -1.20 15.45
CA ARG A 375 13.60 -1.14 14.07
C ARG A 375 13.45 0.31 13.59
N GLU A 376 12.84 1.18 14.38
CA GLU A 376 12.72 2.61 14.05
C GLU A 376 14.09 3.29 13.98
N ILE A 377 14.98 2.98 14.94
CA ILE A 377 16.33 3.54 14.97
C ILE A 377 17.13 3.07 13.74
N SER A 378 17.01 1.81 13.37
CA SER A 378 17.68 1.25 12.18
C SER A 378 17.17 1.86 10.88
N LEU A 379 15.87 2.15 10.78
CA LEU A 379 15.28 2.88 9.65
C LEU A 379 15.92 4.27 9.51
N TRP A 380 16.03 5.04 10.60
CA TRP A 380 16.70 6.34 10.58
C TRP A 380 18.18 6.25 10.20
N LYS A 381 18.89 5.25 10.73
CA LYS A 381 20.31 5.01 10.39
C LYS A 381 20.50 4.65 8.91
N SER A 382 19.52 3.98 8.29
CA SER A 382 19.58 3.67 6.85
C SER A 382 19.39 4.90 5.96
N LEU A 383 18.79 5.98 6.50
CA LEU A 383 18.54 7.25 5.83
C LEU A 383 19.65 8.29 6.09
N TRP A 384 20.75 7.88 6.72
CA TRP A 384 21.84 8.78 7.09
C TRP A 384 22.49 9.41 5.85
N PRO A 385 22.82 10.72 5.87
CA PRO A 385 23.51 11.34 4.76
C PRO A 385 24.90 10.76 4.54
N SER A 386 25.34 10.70 3.28
CA SER A 386 26.69 10.26 2.91
C SER A 386 27.79 11.26 3.30
N SER A 387 27.42 12.53 3.53
CA SER A 387 28.31 13.59 4.00
C SER A 387 27.68 14.38 5.14
N THR A 388 28.50 15.02 5.97
CA THR A 388 28.02 15.94 7.00
C THR A 388 27.50 17.23 6.36
N LEU A 389 26.37 17.72 6.85
CA LEU A 389 25.68 18.92 6.37
C LEU A 389 26.23 20.15 7.09
N GLU A 390 26.32 21.28 6.39
CA GLU A 390 26.81 22.55 6.97
C GLU A 390 25.83 23.21 7.93
#